data_AF-A0A2S6H1D4-F1
#
_entry.id   AF-A0A2S6H1D4-F1
#
_cell.length_a   1.000
_cell.length_b   1.000
_cell.length_c   1.000
_cell.angle_alpha   90.00
_cell.angle_beta   90.00
_cell.angle_gamma   90.00
#
_symmetry.space_group_name_H-M   'P 1'
#
loop_
_entity.id
_entity.type
_entity.pdbx_description
1 polymer ?
#
loop_
_entity_poly.entity_id
_entity_poly.type
_entity_poly.pdbx_seq_one_letter_code
_entity_poly.pdbx_strand_id
1 'polypeptide(L)'
;MEYSDCEKTVRSLLRNSLAIFTTLVAVGAATAAPAAAQPVGARGLLDSCAALRAVLPGAPDGNYILAGNRYLLGVYCHDMAGTPREYLNLSNTGASANFSQYTAGGAAPGTNVRSSFTKLRVNPKTLEVDINDLTFAASSGSLTHGSETVRSLPYGVGMACAGNGTSGIGNVDLRGTAFALNSGFQPGGFQPFGTATVSPDGQVAALSGGGYCGWIAGPGAYNPFNPTGANYSLKLKCTWDGVFRPQPCLDLGLGLS
;
A
#
# COMPACT_ATOMS: atom_id res chain seq x y z
N MET A 1 -0.05 54.24 -40.62
CA MET A 1 -0.83 53.94 -41.83
C MET A 1 0.14 53.94 -42.99
N GLU A 2 -0.03 52.99 -43.91
CA GLU A 2 0.80 52.67 -45.10
C GLU A 2 2.18 52.05 -44.82
N TYR A 3 2.63 50.97 -45.47
CA TYR A 3 2.03 49.88 -46.29
C TYR A 3 3.16 48.81 -46.37
N SER A 4 2.93 47.58 -45.91
CA SER A 4 2.79 46.34 -46.71
C SER A 4 3.95 45.95 -47.62
N ASP A 5 4.51 44.77 -47.31
CA ASP A 5 4.85 43.64 -48.20
C ASP A 5 5.75 43.85 -49.43
N CYS A 6 6.68 42.89 -49.61
CA CYS A 6 6.51 41.81 -50.61
C CYS A 6 7.87 41.23 -51.03
N GLU A 7 8.20 40.11 -50.40
CA GLU A 7 8.73 38.87 -50.98
C GLU A 7 9.03 38.85 -52.50
N LYS A 8 10.24 38.42 -52.89
CA LYS A 8 10.51 37.67 -54.14
C LYS A 8 11.93 37.07 -54.13
N THR A 9 12.03 35.74 -54.08
CA THR A 9 12.36 34.87 -55.25
C THR A 9 13.88 34.80 -55.51
N VAL A 10 14.57 33.76 -55.01
CA VAL A 10 14.83 32.47 -55.68
C VAL A 10 15.81 32.59 -56.87
N ARG A 11 16.78 31.66 -56.92
CA ARG A 11 17.81 31.41 -57.96
C ARG A 11 19.06 32.29 -57.81
N SER A 12 20.29 31.83 -57.95
CA SER A 12 20.86 30.57 -58.42
C SER A 12 22.38 30.80 -58.53
N LEU A 13 23.17 29.73 -58.44
CA LEU A 13 24.57 29.60 -58.92
C LEU A 13 25.66 30.19 -58.01
N LEU A 14 26.43 29.30 -57.38
CA LEU A 14 27.79 28.91 -57.80
C LEU A 14 28.78 30.08 -57.74
N ARG A 15 29.70 30.05 -56.76
CA ARG A 15 31.12 29.75 -57.02
C ARG A 15 31.97 29.91 -55.77
N ASN A 16 32.75 28.86 -55.53
CA ASN A 16 34.03 28.79 -54.84
C ASN A 16 34.71 30.14 -54.58
N SER A 17 35.10 30.37 -53.32
CA SER A 17 36.49 30.67 -52.99
C SER A 17 36.76 30.55 -51.49
N LEU A 18 37.84 29.83 -51.23
CA LEU A 18 38.49 29.53 -49.96
C LEU A 18 38.86 30.82 -49.20
N ALA A 19 38.49 30.93 -47.93
CA ALA A 19 39.14 31.84 -46.99
C ALA A 19 39.41 31.09 -45.69
N ILE A 20 40.70 30.88 -45.45
CA ILE A 20 41.30 30.21 -44.30
C ILE A 20 41.01 31.05 -43.06
N PHE A 21 40.25 30.51 -42.11
CA PHE A 21 40.10 31.06 -40.77
C PHE A 21 40.86 30.20 -39.77
N THR A 22 42.05 30.67 -39.41
CA THR A 22 42.74 30.35 -38.17
C THR A 22 41.87 30.83 -37.00
N THR A 23 41.34 29.91 -36.20
CA THR A 23 40.72 30.24 -34.90
C THR A 23 41.36 29.41 -33.79
N LEU A 24 41.88 30.13 -32.80
CA LEU A 24 42.38 29.64 -31.52
C LEU A 24 41.36 28.73 -30.84
N VAL A 25 41.77 27.53 -30.43
CA VAL A 25 41.04 26.72 -29.45
C VAL A 25 41.33 27.31 -28.06
N ALA A 26 40.39 28.10 -27.54
CA ALA A 26 40.38 28.42 -26.12
C ALA A 26 39.85 27.19 -25.36
N VAL A 27 40.75 26.47 -24.68
CA VAL A 27 40.38 25.42 -23.71
C VAL A 27 39.82 26.13 -22.49
N GLY A 28 38.52 26.42 -22.51
CA GLY A 28 37.78 26.83 -21.32
C GLY A 28 37.63 25.63 -20.40
N ALA A 29 38.45 25.56 -19.36
CA ALA A 29 38.20 24.66 -18.24
C ALA A 29 36.90 25.12 -17.54
N ALA A 30 35.78 24.52 -17.92
CA ALA A 30 34.52 24.63 -17.20
C ALA A 30 34.72 23.96 -15.83
N THR A 31 35.09 24.75 -14.83
CA THR A 31 34.94 24.35 -13.44
C THR A 31 33.44 24.23 -13.20
N ALA A 32 32.95 23.00 -13.05
CA ALA A 32 31.58 22.76 -12.64
C ALA A 32 31.37 23.49 -11.30
N ALA A 33 30.52 24.52 -11.33
CA ALA A 33 30.04 25.14 -10.11
C ALA A 33 29.45 24.03 -9.22
N PRO A 34 29.75 24.00 -7.90
CA PRO A 34 29.08 23.05 -7.02
C PRO A 34 27.58 23.29 -7.17
N ALA A 35 26.84 22.23 -7.47
CA ALA A 35 25.39 22.29 -7.57
C ALA A 35 24.87 22.93 -6.27
N ALA A 36 24.35 24.15 -6.38
CA ALA A 36 23.66 24.79 -5.27
C ALA A 36 22.55 23.83 -4.85
N ALA A 37 22.67 23.30 -3.63
CA ALA A 37 21.63 22.50 -3.02
C ALA A 37 20.34 23.32 -3.08
N GLN A 38 19.38 22.87 -3.88
CA GLN A 38 18.07 23.49 -3.91
C GLN A 38 17.50 23.45 -2.49
N PRO A 39 16.86 24.53 -2.01
CA PRO A 39 16.22 24.50 -0.71
C PRO A 39 15.20 23.37 -0.72
N VAL A 40 15.37 22.40 0.18
CA VAL A 40 14.38 21.36 0.44
C VAL A 40 13.15 22.07 0.96
N GLY A 41 12.24 22.46 0.04
CA GLY A 41 10.89 22.85 0.43
C GLY A 41 10.32 21.72 1.28
N ALA A 42 9.71 22.05 2.41
CA ALA A 42 9.25 21.15 3.47
C ALA A 42 8.20 20.12 2.99
N ARG A 43 8.59 19.21 2.11
CA ARG A 43 7.98 17.91 1.87
C ARG A 43 8.45 17.03 3.01
N GLY A 44 7.52 16.40 3.74
CA GLY A 44 7.77 15.61 4.95
C GLY A 44 9.08 14.84 4.88
N LEU A 45 10.10 15.35 5.60
CA LEU A 45 11.48 14.87 5.52
C LEU A 45 11.61 13.39 5.92
N LEU A 46 10.62 12.87 6.64
CA LEU A 46 10.56 11.51 7.18
C LEU A 46 9.17 10.90 6.90
N ASP A 47 8.68 10.98 5.66
CA ASP A 47 7.34 10.51 5.28
C ASP A 47 7.23 9.00 5.00
N SER A 48 8.34 8.28 5.08
CA SER A 48 8.48 6.85 4.80
C SER A 48 9.71 6.28 5.51
N CYS A 49 9.74 4.95 5.71
CA CYS A 49 10.91 4.25 6.22
C CYS A 49 12.10 4.39 5.25
N ALA A 50 11.84 4.48 3.94
CA ALA A 50 12.87 4.74 2.95
C ALA A 50 13.47 6.15 3.09
N ALA A 51 12.64 7.18 3.30
CA ALA A 51 13.13 8.53 3.60
C ALA A 51 13.92 8.57 4.93
N LEU A 52 13.43 7.87 5.96
CA LEU A 52 14.14 7.74 7.23
C LEU A 52 15.51 7.09 7.06
N ARG A 53 15.59 6.01 6.27
CA ARG A 53 16.87 5.34 5.94
C ARG A 53 17.83 6.26 5.19
N ALA A 54 17.33 7.11 4.29
CA ALA A 54 18.17 8.06 3.57
C ALA A 54 18.80 9.11 4.49
N VAL A 55 18.07 9.55 5.52
CA VAL A 55 18.59 10.48 6.55
C VAL A 55 19.47 9.77 7.57
N LEU A 56 19.15 8.52 7.91
CA LEU A 56 19.86 7.68 8.87
C LEU A 56 20.28 6.34 8.24
N PRO A 57 21.36 6.29 7.43
CA PRO A 57 21.81 5.09 6.72
C PRO A 57 22.30 3.94 7.61
N GLY A 58 22.23 4.07 8.94
CA GLY A 58 22.53 3.01 9.91
C GLY A 58 21.31 2.55 10.70
N ALA A 59 20.13 3.13 10.46
CA ALA A 59 18.92 2.80 11.21
C ALA A 59 18.55 1.31 11.01
N PRO A 60 18.40 0.52 12.10
CA PRO A 60 17.97 -0.87 12.02
C PRO A 60 16.46 -0.98 11.83
N ASP A 61 15.96 -2.20 11.60
CA ASP A 61 14.53 -2.49 11.72
C ASP A 61 14.02 -2.14 13.13
N GLY A 62 12.80 -1.59 13.21
CA GLY A 62 12.27 -1.14 14.50
C GLY A 62 11.08 -0.19 14.39
N ASN A 63 10.62 0.30 15.54
CA ASN A 63 9.53 1.27 15.58
C ASN A 63 10.08 2.69 15.41
N TYR A 64 9.45 3.46 14.52
CA TYR A 64 9.81 4.84 14.21
C TYR A 64 8.56 5.70 14.08
N ILE A 65 8.74 7.01 14.19
CA ILE A 65 7.72 8.01 13.87
C ILE A 65 8.03 8.60 12.50
N LEU A 66 7.07 8.51 11.60
CA LEU A 66 7.07 9.18 10.31
C LEU A 66 6.31 10.50 10.42
N ALA A 67 6.91 11.56 9.89
CA ALA A 67 6.32 12.89 9.81
C ALA A 67 6.01 13.20 8.34
N GLY A 68 4.87 12.70 7.88
CA GLY A 68 4.34 12.99 6.55
C GLY A 68 3.59 14.31 6.51
N ASN A 69 3.19 14.74 5.31
CA ASN A 69 2.46 16.01 5.14
C ASN A 69 1.07 15.99 5.77
N ARG A 70 0.43 14.82 5.83
CA ARG A 70 -0.93 14.66 6.37
C ARG A 70 -0.96 13.97 7.72
N TYR A 71 -0.05 13.02 7.95
CA TYR A 71 -0.08 12.19 9.15
C TYR A 71 1.24 12.23 9.89
N LEU A 72 1.16 12.32 11.21
CA LEU A 72 2.22 11.86 12.11
C LEU A 72 1.90 10.42 12.48
N LEU A 73 2.80 9.50 12.13
CA LEU A 73 2.50 8.06 12.15
C LEU A 73 3.60 7.24 12.80
N GLY A 74 3.27 6.51 13.85
CA GLY A 74 4.11 5.43 14.36
C GLY A 74 4.00 4.19 13.48
N VAL A 75 5.14 3.69 13.01
CA VAL A 75 5.21 2.47 12.19
C VAL A 75 6.37 1.59 12.65
N TYR A 76 6.33 0.32 12.28
CA TYR A 76 7.47 -0.57 12.30
C TYR A 76 8.12 -0.51 10.92
N CYS A 77 9.36 -0.05 10.85
CA CYS A 77 10.16 -0.14 9.65
C CYS A 77 10.86 -1.50 9.59
N HIS A 78 10.56 -2.26 8.53
CA HIS A 78 11.13 -3.55 8.22
C HIS A 78 12.07 -3.45 7.02
N ASP A 79 13.08 -4.32 6.97
CA ASP A 79 14.06 -4.40 5.88
C ASP A 79 14.75 -3.05 5.63
N MET A 80 15.14 -2.38 6.71
CA MET A 80 15.81 -1.08 6.68
C MET A 80 17.18 -1.15 5.99
N ALA A 81 17.82 -2.31 5.97
CA ALA A 81 19.07 -2.53 5.25
C ALA A 81 18.87 -2.81 3.75
N GLY A 82 17.68 -3.24 3.33
CA GLY A 82 17.32 -3.58 1.95
C GLY A 82 16.31 -2.60 1.37
N THR A 83 15.05 -3.02 1.27
CA THR A 83 13.94 -2.19 0.78
C THR A 83 13.00 -1.85 1.94
N PRO A 84 13.17 -0.68 2.59
CA PRO A 84 12.41 -0.32 3.78
C PRO A 84 10.90 -0.31 3.55
N ARG A 85 10.17 -0.87 4.51
CA ARG A 85 8.71 -1.00 4.49
C ARG A 85 8.11 -0.73 5.87
N GLU A 86 7.14 0.17 5.91
CA GLU A 86 6.23 0.51 7.00
C GLU A 86 5.16 -0.57 7.32
N TYR A 87 5.04 -0.93 8.59
CA TYR A 87 4.01 -1.85 9.08
C TYR A 87 3.34 -1.34 10.37
N LEU A 88 2.05 -1.64 10.53
CA LEU A 88 1.33 -1.49 11.79
C LEU A 88 1.46 -2.77 12.60
N ASN A 89 1.86 -2.65 13.86
CA ASN A 89 1.87 -3.76 14.82
C ASN A 89 0.44 -4.01 15.31
N LEU A 90 0.02 -5.27 15.29
CA LEU A 90 -1.26 -5.69 15.85
C LEU A 90 -1.06 -6.13 17.30
N SER A 91 -1.81 -5.53 18.23
CA SER A 91 -1.73 -5.89 19.65
C SER A 91 -2.44 -7.21 19.94
N ASN A 92 -3.62 -7.43 19.34
CA ASN A 92 -4.40 -8.63 19.53
C ASN A 92 -3.99 -9.68 18.49
N THR A 93 -3.21 -10.67 18.93
CA THR A 93 -2.75 -11.77 18.08
C THR A 93 -3.20 -13.09 18.70
N GLY A 94 -3.49 -14.09 17.88
CA GLY A 94 -3.89 -15.42 18.36
C GLY A 94 -4.96 -16.10 17.50
N ALA A 95 -5.53 -17.19 18.02
CA ALA A 95 -6.46 -18.04 17.29
C ALA A 95 -7.84 -17.38 17.00
N SER A 96 -8.15 -16.24 17.61
CA SER A 96 -9.44 -15.55 17.45
C SER A 96 -9.32 -14.10 16.97
N ALA A 97 -8.11 -13.58 16.79
CA ALA A 97 -7.87 -12.19 16.41
C ALA A 97 -7.02 -12.09 15.15
N ASN A 98 -7.31 -11.09 14.31
CA ASN A 98 -6.52 -10.74 13.14
C ASN A 98 -6.19 -11.92 12.24
N PHE A 99 -7.24 -12.51 11.67
CA PHE A 99 -7.12 -13.66 10.79
C PHE A 99 -8.12 -13.62 9.64
N SER A 100 -7.80 -14.39 8.61
CA SER A 100 -8.66 -14.66 7.47
C SER A 100 -8.80 -16.17 7.29
N GLN A 101 -9.95 -16.62 6.81
CA GLN A 101 -10.18 -18.05 6.58
C GLN A 101 -10.97 -18.31 5.30
N TYR A 102 -10.46 -19.27 4.53
CA TYR A 102 -11.23 -20.01 3.55
C TYR A 102 -11.66 -21.33 4.19
N THR A 103 -12.96 -21.44 4.49
CA THR A 103 -13.55 -22.67 5.03
C THR A 103 -13.72 -23.70 3.91
N ALA A 104 -13.16 -24.89 4.11
CA ALA A 104 -13.28 -26.00 3.18
C ALA A 104 -14.70 -26.60 3.18
N GLY A 105 -15.12 -27.15 2.04
CA GLY A 105 -16.43 -27.76 1.84
C GLY A 105 -16.96 -27.55 0.42
N GLY A 106 -17.97 -28.33 0.03
CA GLY A 106 -18.59 -28.24 -1.29
C GLY A 106 -17.57 -28.40 -2.42
N ALA A 107 -17.49 -27.39 -3.29
CA ALA A 107 -16.54 -27.38 -4.41
C ALA A 107 -15.10 -26.99 -4.00
N ALA A 108 -14.84 -26.87 -2.69
CA ALA A 108 -13.54 -26.58 -2.11
C ALA A 108 -13.09 -27.65 -1.11
N PRO A 109 -12.80 -28.89 -1.55
CA PRO A 109 -12.42 -29.98 -0.65
C PRO A 109 -11.03 -29.76 -0.04
N GLY A 110 -10.82 -30.32 1.16
CA GLY A 110 -9.55 -30.24 1.89
C GLY A 110 -9.76 -29.83 3.34
N THR A 111 -8.85 -29.00 3.85
CA THR A 111 -8.87 -28.44 5.22
C THR A 111 -8.98 -26.93 5.16
N ASN A 112 -9.55 -26.32 6.20
CA ASN A 112 -9.69 -24.87 6.28
C ASN A 112 -8.32 -24.21 6.14
N VAL A 113 -8.21 -23.27 5.20
CA VAL A 113 -7.02 -22.44 5.05
C VAL A 113 -7.19 -21.22 5.93
N ARG A 114 -6.26 -21.01 6.85
CA ARG A 114 -6.32 -19.90 7.80
C ARG A 114 -5.01 -19.15 7.82
N SER A 115 -5.07 -17.83 7.62
CA SER A 115 -3.92 -16.92 7.70
C SER A 115 -4.10 -16.00 8.90
N SER A 116 -3.12 -15.94 9.80
CA SER A 116 -3.13 -15.10 11.01
C SER A 116 -2.00 -14.07 10.95
N PHE A 117 -2.26 -12.84 11.40
CA PHE A 117 -1.39 -11.70 11.15
C PHE A 117 -0.90 -11.08 12.45
N THR A 118 0.37 -10.66 12.46
CA THR A 118 0.97 -9.92 13.59
C THR A 118 1.32 -8.49 13.23
N LYS A 119 1.45 -8.18 11.94
CA LYS A 119 1.60 -6.82 11.41
C LYS A 119 0.89 -6.66 10.07
N LEU A 120 0.56 -5.43 9.72
CA LEU A 120 -0.09 -5.08 8.45
C LEU A 120 0.75 -4.06 7.69
N ARG A 121 1.00 -4.29 6.40
CA ARG A 121 1.68 -3.33 5.53
C ARG A 121 0.78 -2.13 5.31
N VAL A 122 1.28 -0.92 5.55
CA VAL A 122 0.48 0.31 5.46
C VAL A 122 1.15 1.33 4.54
N ASN A 123 0.33 2.05 3.78
CA ASN A 123 0.77 3.25 3.09
C ASN A 123 0.65 4.46 4.04
N PRO A 124 1.76 5.08 4.49
CA PRO A 124 1.73 6.16 5.47
C PRO A 124 1.08 7.45 4.94
N LYS A 125 0.88 7.58 3.62
CA LYS A 125 0.28 8.76 2.97
C LYS A 125 -1.24 8.66 2.88
N THR A 126 -1.78 7.45 2.74
CA THR A 126 -3.21 7.22 2.51
C THR A 126 -3.91 6.47 3.64
N LEU A 127 -3.15 5.88 4.58
CA LEU A 127 -3.63 4.95 5.61
C LEU A 127 -4.40 3.76 5.01
N GLU A 128 -3.98 3.31 3.83
CA GLU A 128 -4.49 2.09 3.20
C GLU A 128 -3.57 0.93 3.57
N VAL A 129 -4.16 -0.21 3.89
CA VAL A 129 -3.47 -1.45 4.19
C VAL A 129 -3.37 -2.29 2.92
N ASP A 130 -2.17 -2.76 2.63
CA ASP A 130 -1.98 -3.81 1.63
C ASP A 130 -2.41 -5.15 2.23
N ILE A 131 -3.62 -5.59 1.88
CA ILE A 131 -4.18 -6.82 2.43
C ILE A 131 -3.46 -8.08 1.91
N ASN A 132 -2.73 -7.96 0.80
CA ASN A 132 -2.03 -9.06 0.16
C ASN A 132 -0.63 -9.31 0.75
N ASP A 133 -0.09 -8.39 1.56
CA ASP A 133 1.23 -8.56 2.17
C ASP A 133 1.16 -9.63 3.29
N LEU A 134 1.81 -10.77 3.03
CA LEU A 134 1.89 -11.90 3.96
C LEU A 134 3.20 -11.94 4.76
N THR A 135 4.02 -10.89 4.74
CA THR A 135 5.37 -10.87 5.35
C THR A 135 5.33 -11.23 6.84
N PHE A 136 4.29 -10.79 7.55
CA PHE A 136 4.07 -11.06 8.98
C PHE A 136 2.84 -11.93 9.24
N ALA A 137 2.50 -12.79 8.27
CA ALA A 137 1.40 -13.73 8.35
C ALA A 137 1.91 -15.17 8.49
N ALA A 138 1.20 -15.97 9.28
CA ALA A 138 1.38 -17.43 9.34
C ALA A 138 0.11 -18.09 8.79
N SER A 139 0.28 -19.05 7.87
CA SER A 139 -0.84 -19.76 7.25
C SER A 139 -0.80 -21.25 7.53
N SER A 140 -1.98 -21.86 7.66
CA SER A 140 -2.16 -23.30 7.89
C SER A 140 -3.30 -23.86 7.06
N GLY A 141 -3.28 -25.17 6.85
CA GLY A 141 -4.29 -25.87 6.08
C GLY A 141 -4.08 -25.76 4.57
N SER A 142 -4.91 -26.46 3.83
CA SER A 142 -4.87 -26.52 2.38
C SER A 142 -6.20 -27.05 1.85
N LEU A 143 -6.72 -26.41 0.81
CA LEU A 143 -7.89 -26.88 0.06
C LEU A 143 -7.68 -26.67 -1.44
N THR A 144 -8.55 -27.26 -2.24
CA THR A 144 -8.55 -27.10 -3.70
C THR A 144 -9.65 -26.14 -4.12
N HIS A 145 -9.34 -25.10 -4.90
CA HIS A 145 -10.33 -24.21 -5.52
C HIS A 145 -10.14 -24.28 -7.04
N GLY A 146 -11.06 -24.94 -7.76
CA GLY A 146 -10.86 -25.26 -9.17
C GLY A 146 -9.62 -26.15 -9.36
N SER A 147 -8.64 -25.69 -10.14
CA SER A 147 -7.35 -26.38 -10.33
C SER A 147 -6.26 -25.90 -9.35
N GLU A 148 -6.54 -24.92 -8.52
CA GLU A 148 -5.53 -24.29 -7.65
C GLU A 148 -5.55 -24.90 -6.25
N THR A 149 -4.35 -25.08 -5.67
CA THR A 149 -4.22 -25.41 -4.26
C THR A 149 -4.09 -24.12 -3.46
N VAL A 150 -5.07 -23.83 -2.62
CA VAL A 150 -5.08 -22.65 -1.75
C VAL A 150 -4.33 -22.96 -0.45
N ARG A 151 -3.41 -22.07 -0.06
CA ARG A 151 -2.61 -22.19 1.17
C ARG A 151 -2.54 -20.92 2.01
N SER A 152 -3.02 -19.80 1.50
CA SER A 152 -3.08 -18.54 2.25
C SER A 152 -4.24 -17.65 1.80
N LEU A 153 -4.62 -16.71 2.67
CA LEU A 153 -5.58 -15.66 2.39
C LEU A 153 -4.97 -14.28 2.69
N PRO A 154 -5.38 -13.23 1.95
CA PRO A 154 -5.17 -11.83 2.32
C PRO A 154 -5.80 -11.50 3.68
N TYR A 155 -5.36 -10.41 4.31
CA TYR A 155 -5.94 -9.92 5.56
C TYR A 155 -7.39 -9.42 5.39
N GLY A 156 -8.25 -9.69 6.38
CA GLY A 156 -9.63 -9.22 6.39
C GLY A 156 -10.53 -9.93 5.36
N VAL A 157 -10.38 -11.24 5.20
CA VAL A 157 -11.14 -12.05 4.22
C VAL A 157 -11.83 -13.23 4.89
N GLY A 158 -13.10 -13.44 4.56
CA GLY A 158 -13.83 -14.68 4.81
C GLY A 158 -14.33 -15.27 3.49
N MET A 159 -13.95 -16.51 3.15
CA MET A 159 -14.28 -17.15 1.87
C MET A 159 -14.81 -18.57 2.04
N ALA A 160 -15.76 -18.98 1.20
CA ALA A 160 -16.20 -20.37 1.09
C ALA A 160 -16.77 -20.69 -0.29
N CYS A 161 -16.76 -21.97 -0.67
CA CYS A 161 -17.38 -22.46 -1.90
C CYS A 161 -18.31 -23.66 -1.66
N ALA A 162 -19.24 -23.48 -0.72
CA ALA A 162 -20.14 -24.53 -0.25
C ALA A 162 -21.63 -24.25 -0.52
N GLY A 163 -21.97 -23.27 -1.37
CA GLY A 163 -23.36 -22.82 -1.56
C GLY A 163 -23.92 -22.31 -0.23
N ASN A 164 -25.17 -22.65 0.12
CA ASN A 164 -25.78 -22.32 1.42
C ASN A 164 -25.21 -23.10 2.63
N GLY A 165 -24.07 -23.78 2.45
CA GLY A 165 -23.37 -24.51 3.51
C GLY A 165 -22.51 -23.60 4.40
N THR A 166 -21.35 -24.11 4.81
CA THR A 166 -20.46 -23.41 5.76
C THR A 166 -19.86 -22.14 5.16
N SER A 167 -19.80 -21.07 5.96
CA SER A 167 -19.16 -19.80 5.58
C SER A 167 -17.68 -19.77 5.96
N GLY A 168 -16.90 -19.05 5.17
CA GLY A 168 -15.61 -18.51 5.56
C GLY A 168 -15.78 -17.48 6.65
N ILE A 169 -14.78 -17.39 7.53
CA ILE A 169 -14.79 -16.44 8.64
C ILE A 169 -13.51 -15.62 8.65
N GLY A 170 -13.59 -14.41 9.18
CA GLY A 170 -12.43 -13.54 9.36
C GLY A 170 -12.63 -12.59 10.51
N ASN A 171 -11.53 -12.04 11.01
CA ASN A 171 -11.54 -11.04 12.05
C ASN A 171 -10.48 -9.98 11.77
N VAL A 172 -10.90 -8.72 11.88
CA VAL A 172 -10.04 -7.54 11.98
C VAL A 172 -10.13 -7.05 13.42
N ASP A 173 -8.99 -6.86 14.08
CA ASP A 173 -8.93 -6.36 15.45
C ASP A 173 -7.76 -5.39 15.63
N LEU A 174 -8.07 -4.12 15.47
CA LEU A 174 -7.18 -2.98 15.57
C LEU A 174 -7.13 -2.40 17.00
N ARG A 175 -7.81 -3.01 17.97
CA ARG A 175 -7.77 -2.51 19.36
C ARG A 175 -6.34 -2.57 19.88
N GLY A 176 -5.97 -1.57 20.68
CA GLY A 176 -4.59 -1.37 21.15
C GLY A 176 -3.71 -0.60 20.16
N THR A 177 -4.15 -0.42 18.91
CA THR A 177 -3.51 0.46 17.92
C THR A 177 -4.19 1.83 17.89
N ALA A 178 -3.58 2.80 17.17
CA ALA A 178 -4.16 4.11 16.93
C ALA A 178 -5.18 4.16 15.79
N PHE A 179 -5.59 3.03 15.24
CA PHE A 179 -6.35 2.97 13.99
C PHE A 179 -7.74 2.38 14.18
N ALA A 180 -8.66 2.89 13.36
CA ALA A 180 -9.99 2.32 13.15
C ALA A 180 -10.24 2.16 11.66
N LEU A 181 -11.16 1.28 11.30
CA LEU A 181 -11.62 1.11 9.93
C LEU A 181 -12.30 2.39 9.42
N ASN A 182 -11.96 2.75 8.18
CA ASN A 182 -12.55 3.85 7.42
C ASN A 182 -13.15 3.39 6.08
N SER A 183 -13.09 2.10 5.79
CA SER A 183 -13.79 1.46 4.68
C SER A 183 -14.66 0.32 5.19
N GLY A 184 -15.70 0.00 4.41
CA GLY A 184 -16.49 -1.21 4.62
C GLY A 184 -15.88 -2.45 4.00
N PHE A 185 -16.65 -3.52 4.01
CA PHE A 185 -16.36 -4.77 3.31
C PHE A 185 -17.48 -5.05 2.30
N GLN A 186 -17.17 -5.79 1.25
CA GLN A 186 -18.10 -6.10 0.18
C GLN A 186 -18.06 -7.58 -0.19
N PRO A 187 -19.22 -8.17 -0.52
CA PRO A 187 -19.25 -9.52 -1.06
C PRO A 187 -18.69 -9.53 -2.49
N GLY A 188 -17.99 -10.61 -2.85
CA GLY A 188 -17.47 -10.83 -4.20
C GLY A 188 -17.43 -12.32 -4.54
N GLY A 189 -17.32 -12.64 -5.83
CA GLY A 189 -17.30 -14.01 -6.34
C GLY A 189 -18.61 -14.42 -7.00
N PHE A 190 -18.80 -15.74 -7.15
CA PHE A 190 -19.98 -16.28 -7.82
C PHE A 190 -21.10 -16.57 -6.80
N GLN A 191 -22.27 -15.97 -7.05
CA GLN A 191 -23.42 -15.97 -6.14
C GLN A 191 -23.01 -15.76 -4.67
N PRO A 192 -22.35 -14.63 -4.38
CA PRO A 192 -21.75 -14.44 -3.08
C PRO A 192 -22.82 -14.10 -2.05
N PHE A 193 -22.57 -14.54 -0.82
CA PHE A 193 -23.22 -13.97 0.36
C PHE A 193 -22.16 -13.65 1.40
N GLY A 194 -22.49 -12.75 2.31
CA GLY A 194 -21.62 -12.44 3.41
C GLY A 194 -21.99 -11.15 4.10
N THR A 195 -21.48 -10.99 5.31
CA THR A 195 -21.68 -9.83 6.14
C THR A 195 -20.41 -9.51 6.89
N ALA A 196 -20.17 -8.22 7.10
CA ALA A 196 -19.18 -7.72 8.04
C ALA A 196 -19.90 -6.98 9.16
N THR A 197 -19.72 -7.43 10.40
CA THR A 197 -20.22 -6.71 11.58
C THR A 197 -19.07 -5.91 12.15
N VAL A 198 -19.10 -4.59 11.93
CA VAL A 198 -18.10 -3.65 12.44
C VAL A 198 -18.59 -3.07 13.76
N SER A 199 -17.72 -3.09 14.77
CA SER A 199 -17.95 -2.46 16.07
C SER A 199 -18.15 -0.94 15.95
N PRO A 200 -18.87 -0.29 16.89
CA PRO A 200 -19.16 1.14 16.81
C PRO A 200 -17.92 2.05 16.76
N ASP A 201 -16.81 1.65 17.39
CA ASP A 201 -15.53 2.37 17.36
C ASP A 201 -14.71 2.06 16.09
N GLY A 202 -15.16 1.12 15.26
CA GLY A 202 -14.51 0.72 14.03
C GLY A 202 -13.22 -0.07 14.24
N GLN A 203 -12.89 -0.51 15.46
CA GLN A 203 -11.62 -1.21 15.72
C GLN A 203 -11.73 -2.72 15.58
N VAL A 204 -12.93 -3.28 15.63
CA VAL A 204 -13.17 -4.72 15.42
C VAL A 204 -14.16 -4.94 14.29
N ALA A 205 -13.87 -5.89 13.40
CA ALA A 205 -14.84 -6.41 12.45
C ALA A 205 -14.85 -7.95 12.48
N ALA A 206 -16.04 -8.53 12.59
CA ALA A 206 -16.28 -9.95 12.39
C ALA A 206 -16.82 -10.16 10.98
N LEU A 207 -16.19 -11.05 10.23
CA LEU A 207 -16.49 -11.33 8.83
C LEU A 207 -17.06 -12.73 8.70
N SER A 208 -18.14 -12.86 7.92
CA SER A 208 -18.66 -14.13 7.44
C SER A 208 -18.93 -14.00 5.95
N GLY A 209 -18.37 -14.89 5.13
CA GLY A 209 -18.49 -14.80 3.67
C GLY A 209 -18.45 -16.17 3.00
N GLY A 210 -19.18 -16.31 1.90
CA GLY A 210 -19.34 -17.59 1.21
C GLY A 210 -20.24 -17.47 0.00
N GLY A 211 -20.88 -18.57 -0.35
CA GLY A 211 -21.74 -18.70 -1.53
C GLY A 211 -21.25 -19.84 -2.40
N TYR A 212 -21.59 -19.78 -3.68
CA TYR A 212 -21.04 -20.69 -4.68
C TYR A 212 -19.67 -20.18 -5.14
N CYS A 213 -18.69 -20.18 -4.22
CA CYS A 213 -17.37 -19.55 -4.36
C CYS A 213 -17.44 -18.03 -4.21
N GLY A 214 -18.01 -17.59 -3.09
CA GLY A 214 -18.03 -16.18 -2.71
C GLY A 214 -17.18 -15.89 -1.48
N TRP A 215 -16.91 -14.61 -1.27
CA TRP A 215 -16.15 -14.08 -0.16
C TRP A 215 -16.71 -12.76 0.32
N ILE A 216 -16.28 -12.35 1.52
CA ILE A 216 -16.38 -10.98 2.02
C ILE A 216 -14.94 -10.45 2.20
N ALA A 217 -14.64 -9.27 1.68
CA ALA A 217 -13.30 -8.67 1.74
C ALA A 217 -13.37 -7.14 1.61
N GLY A 218 -12.22 -6.46 1.70
CA GLY A 218 -12.10 -5.05 1.35
C GLY A 218 -12.51 -4.78 -0.12
N PRO A 219 -12.99 -3.57 -0.45
CA PRO A 219 -13.43 -3.23 -1.80
C PRO A 219 -12.34 -3.48 -2.85
N GLY A 220 -12.71 -4.05 -3.99
CA GLY A 220 -11.77 -4.33 -5.09
C GLY A 220 -10.93 -5.61 -4.92
N ALA A 221 -11.12 -6.39 -3.86
CA ALA A 221 -10.55 -7.72 -3.77
C ALA A 221 -11.14 -8.68 -4.82
N TYR A 222 -10.27 -9.39 -5.54
CA TYR A 222 -10.63 -10.35 -6.58
C TYR A 222 -9.90 -11.67 -6.32
N ASN A 223 -10.64 -12.79 -6.28
CA ASN A 223 -10.13 -14.12 -5.94
C ASN A 223 -9.13 -14.08 -4.77
N PRO A 224 -9.57 -13.69 -3.55
CA PRO A 224 -8.68 -13.35 -2.44
C PRO A 224 -8.12 -14.60 -1.75
N PHE A 225 -7.34 -15.37 -2.48
CA PHE A 225 -6.57 -16.52 -2.01
C PHE A 225 -5.23 -16.54 -2.74
N ASN A 226 -4.19 -17.10 -2.09
CA ASN A 226 -2.82 -17.10 -2.63
C ASN A 226 -2.40 -15.74 -3.23
N PRO A 227 -2.53 -14.62 -2.48
CA PRO A 227 -2.39 -13.30 -3.06
C PRO A 227 -1.02 -13.07 -3.70
N THR A 228 -1.03 -12.29 -4.78
CA THR A 228 0.16 -11.77 -5.43
C THR A 228 0.01 -10.26 -5.64
N GLY A 229 1.14 -9.54 -5.69
CA GLY A 229 1.15 -8.09 -5.80
C GLY A 229 0.51 -7.37 -4.61
N ALA A 230 0.60 -6.05 -4.61
CA ALA A 230 0.02 -5.20 -3.57
C ALA A 230 -1.46 -4.91 -3.84
N ASN A 231 -2.28 -4.89 -2.79
CA ASN A 231 -3.69 -4.52 -2.83
C ASN A 231 -4.07 -3.63 -1.63
N TYR A 232 -4.02 -2.31 -1.84
CA TYR A 232 -4.35 -1.28 -0.85
C TYR A 232 -5.86 -1.01 -0.74
N SER A 233 -6.64 -2.03 -0.41
CA SER A 233 -8.13 -1.96 -0.41
C SER A 233 -8.77 -1.65 0.93
N LEU A 234 -8.08 -1.88 2.05
CA LEU A 234 -8.62 -1.64 3.39
C LEU A 234 -8.14 -0.28 3.91
N LYS A 235 -9.07 0.67 4.07
CA LYS A 235 -8.75 2.04 4.51
C LYS A 235 -8.89 2.18 6.00
N LEU A 236 -7.94 2.87 6.62
CA LEU A 236 -7.94 3.20 8.04
C LEU A 236 -8.10 4.70 8.26
N LYS A 237 -8.39 5.07 9.50
CA LYS A 237 -8.34 6.43 10.03
C LYS A 237 -7.69 6.43 11.41
N CYS A 238 -7.13 7.56 11.82
CA CYS A 238 -6.69 7.72 13.21
C CYS A 238 -7.91 7.69 14.15
N THR A 239 -7.73 7.08 15.31
CA THR A 239 -8.62 7.18 16.46
C THR A 239 -8.42 8.53 17.16
N TRP A 240 -9.43 8.98 17.91
CA TRP A 240 -9.39 10.27 18.60
C TRP A 240 -8.28 10.34 19.67
N ASP A 241 -7.96 9.19 20.28
CA ASP A 241 -6.90 9.01 21.27
C ASP A 241 -5.60 8.48 20.62
N GLY A 242 -5.52 8.49 19.30
CA GLY A 242 -4.45 7.86 18.52
C GLY A 242 -3.05 8.33 18.87
N VAL A 243 -2.87 9.59 19.30
CA VAL A 243 -1.56 10.13 19.69
C VAL A 243 -0.97 9.48 20.95
N PHE A 244 -1.80 8.85 21.78
CA PHE A 244 -1.40 8.22 23.04
C PHE A 244 -1.13 6.72 22.91
N ARG A 245 -1.19 6.17 21.68
CA ARG A 245 -0.96 4.74 21.42
C ARG A 245 0.52 4.45 21.13
N PRO A 246 0.98 3.19 21.30
CA PRO A 246 2.39 2.84 21.08
C PRO A 246 2.91 3.17 19.68
N GLN A 247 2.04 2.98 18.67
CA GLN A 247 2.23 3.50 17.32
C GLN A 247 1.22 4.63 17.12
N PRO A 248 1.63 5.90 17.35
CA PRO A 248 0.68 7.00 17.32
C PRO A 248 0.12 7.26 15.92
N CYS A 249 -1.07 7.83 15.85
CA CYS A 249 -1.65 8.34 14.62
C CYS A 249 -2.28 9.69 14.91
N LEU A 250 -1.89 10.70 14.13
CA LEU A 250 -2.51 12.02 14.15
C LEU A 250 -2.71 12.48 12.70
N ASP A 251 -3.96 12.75 12.32
CA ASP A 251 -4.27 13.48 11.08
C ASP A 251 -4.06 14.98 11.35
N LEU A 252 -3.12 15.57 10.63
CA LEU A 252 -2.75 16.98 10.75
C LEU A 252 -3.76 17.90 10.04
N GLY A 253 -4.72 17.35 9.29
CA GLY A 253 -5.73 18.13 8.57
C GLY A 253 -5.17 18.97 7.43
N LEU A 254 -3.89 18.80 7.08
CA LEU A 254 -3.18 19.59 6.06
C LEU A 254 -3.45 19.10 4.62
N GLY A 255 -4.47 18.26 4.41
CA GLY A 255 -4.88 17.73 3.12
C GLY A 255 -6.07 18.48 2.53
N LEU A 256 -5.78 19.55 1.78
CA LEU A 256 -6.60 20.21 0.73
C LEU A 256 -8.11 20.37 0.99
N SER A 257 -8.50 21.63 1.26
CA SER A 257 -9.68 22.28 0.67
C SER A 257 -9.63 22.28 -0.87
#